data_AF-K0RHX0-F1
#
_entry.id   AF-K0RHX0-F1
#
_cell.length_a   1.000
_cell.length_b   1.000
_cell.length_c   1.000
_cell.angle_alpha   90.00
_cell.angle_beta   90.00
_cell.angle_gamma   90.00
#
_symmetry.space_group_name_H-M   'P 1'
#
loop_
_entity.id
_entity.type
_entity.pdbx_description
1 polymer ?
#
loop_
_entity_poly.entity_id
_entity_poly.type
_entity_poly.pdbx_seq_one_letter_code
_entity_poly.pdbx_strand_id
1 'polypeptide(L)'
;EWDQLTREAQLNCACDSGAKRVIHGCAADELPRQRPFPLESICVFVEGEKMTSDTGSHIRFAAHLQLAKQFYNRHGVLTTRQFNQVDWLSVYTTLHGLPRLFRVWACKQVMNIAPTNQNLARRDGRCATCPSCGMHAETTEHVLTCPEEGRVKAFLAAVDTLEEWLESVDTDPVLQYCIVEYLRGRRAVTMMDIARETYAPRLARLGQSQDEIGWTRFLEGMVSKELLRLQTSYIARRRRPVLTAHRWIVGLITRLLEIAHGQWIYRNFVVHDSIAGTLATQAKEVLQAELETQLELGADGLLEEDKYLLEVNLGNLEESMATHKPIGFWQSVRLGRLHQYEGPRPPALRKNHLRDGHIFIRSLNDQAYRLSIVDITKLASTKRRDTQKGVTDLPRRAARGSPYRS
;
A
#
# COMPACT_ATOMS: atom_id res chain seq x y z
N GLU A 1 -0.88 25.76 -56.80
CA GLU A 1 -0.66 24.33 -56.43
C GLU A 1 -1.94 23.49 -56.39
N TRP A 2 -3.10 24.01 -55.97
CA TRP A 2 -4.38 23.25 -56.00
C TRP A 2 -4.74 22.69 -57.38
N ASP A 3 -4.63 23.51 -58.42
CA ASP A 3 -5.00 23.14 -59.79
C ASP A 3 -4.01 22.14 -60.43
N GLN A 4 -2.88 21.86 -59.76
CA GLN A 4 -1.88 20.89 -60.18
C GLN A 4 -2.06 19.53 -59.48
N LEU A 5 -2.97 19.43 -58.51
CA LEU A 5 -3.27 18.19 -57.80
C LEU A 5 -4.19 17.29 -58.63
N THR A 6 -4.06 15.98 -58.44
CA THR A 6 -5.04 15.02 -58.97
C THR A 6 -6.42 15.28 -58.38
N ARG A 7 -7.48 14.84 -59.07
CA ARG A 7 -8.85 15.01 -58.59
C ARG A 7 -9.06 14.42 -57.18
N GLU A 8 -8.46 13.28 -56.89
CA GLU A 8 -8.51 12.65 -55.57
C GLU A 8 -7.86 13.51 -54.49
N ALA A 9 -6.68 14.07 -54.78
CA ALA A 9 -5.99 14.97 -53.86
C ALA A 9 -6.78 16.27 -53.62
N GLN A 10 -7.40 16.85 -54.66
CA GLN A 10 -8.30 17.99 -54.52
C GLN A 10 -9.49 17.66 -53.61
N LEU A 11 -10.14 16.51 -53.80
CA LEU A 11 -11.27 16.09 -52.94
C LEU A 11 -10.84 15.88 -51.49
N ASN A 12 -9.65 15.31 -51.25
CA ASN A 12 -9.10 15.15 -49.91
C ASN A 12 -8.87 16.51 -49.24
N CYS A 13 -8.22 17.45 -49.92
CA CYS A 13 -7.99 18.79 -49.39
C CYS A 13 -9.29 19.57 -49.15
N ALA A 14 -10.33 19.37 -49.98
CA ALA A 14 -11.66 19.97 -49.76
C ALA A 14 -12.34 19.39 -48.52
N CYS A 15 -12.22 18.07 -48.31
CA CYS A 15 -12.72 17.38 -47.12
C CYS A 15 -12.02 17.89 -45.85
N ASP A 16 -10.69 17.95 -45.85
CA ASP A 16 -9.89 18.43 -44.73
C ASP A 16 -10.20 19.90 -44.39
N SER A 17 -10.35 20.75 -45.41
CA SER A 17 -10.77 22.16 -45.24
C SER A 17 -12.18 22.26 -44.63
N GLY A 18 -13.10 21.39 -45.06
CA GLY A 18 -14.44 21.29 -44.49
C GLY A 18 -14.42 20.86 -43.02
N ALA A 19 -13.63 19.84 -42.69
CA ALA A 19 -13.47 19.34 -41.33
C ALA A 19 -12.87 20.40 -40.39
N LYS A 20 -11.77 21.06 -40.81
CA LYS A 20 -11.14 22.14 -40.06
C LYS A 20 -12.11 23.28 -39.77
N ARG A 21 -12.89 23.71 -40.76
CA ARG A 21 -13.90 24.76 -40.59
C ARG A 21 -14.95 24.41 -39.53
N VAL A 22 -15.42 23.16 -39.49
CA VAL A 22 -16.34 22.70 -38.44
C VAL A 22 -15.67 22.73 -37.08
N ILE A 23 -14.44 22.22 -36.96
CA ILE A 23 -13.69 22.21 -35.69
C ILE A 23 -13.44 23.64 -35.20
N HIS A 24 -13.02 24.55 -36.07
CA HIS A 24 -12.80 25.96 -35.73
C HIS A 24 -14.09 26.73 -35.40
N GLY A 25 -15.23 26.27 -35.88
CA GLY A 25 -16.55 26.84 -35.59
C GLY A 25 -17.17 26.37 -34.27
N CYS A 26 -16.61 25.32 -33.64
CA CYS A 26 -17.08 24.79 -32.36
C CYS A 26 -16.27 25.37 -31.20
N ALA A 27 -16.92 25.62 -30.06
CA ALA A 27 -16.22 25.85 -28.80
C ALA A 27 -15.50 24.54 -28.38
N ALA A 28 -14.36 24.65 -27.67
CA ALA A 28 -13.53 23.50 -27.33
C ALA A 28 -14.25 22.45 -26.45
N ASP A 29 -15.30 22.87 -25.75
CA ASP A 29 -16.18 22.08 -24.90
C ASP A 29 -17.46 21.60 -25.60
N GLU A 30 -17.73 22.05 -26.83
CA GLU A 30 -18.92 21.72 -27.62
C GLU A 30 -18.55 21.09 -28.98
N LEU A 31 -17.72 20.05 -28.93
CA LEU A 31 -17.41 19.29 -30.14
C LEU A 31 -18.67 18.63 -30.71
N PRO A 32 -18.78 18.49 -32.06
CA PRO A 32 -19.93 17.87 -32.68
C PRO A 32 -20.10 16.44 -32.18
N ARG A 33 -21.35 16.04 -31.89
CA ARG A 33 -21.65 14.65 -31.53
C ARG A 33 -21.15 13.71 -32.63
N GLN A 34 -20.41 12.69 -32.22
CA GLN A 34 -19.88 11.70 -33.14
C GLN A 34 -21.02 10.90 -33.78
N ARG A 35 -20.91 10.63 -35.07
CA ARG A 35 -21.93 9.93 -35.87
C ARG A 35 -21.28 8.82 -36.71
N PRO A 36 -22.05 7.79 -37.08
CA PRO A 36 -21.63 6.86 -38.14
C PRO A 36 -21.29 7.61 -39.42
N PHE A 37 -20.24 7.19 -40.12
CA PHE A 37 -20.01 7.65 -41.48
C PHE A 37 -21.04 7.01 -42.41
N PRO A 38 -21.42 7.67 -43.53
CA PRO A 38 -22.45 7.17 -44.44
C PRO A 38 -22.24 5.74 -44.98
N LEU A 39 -21.01 5.24 -44.97
CA LEU A 39 -20.62 3.91 -45.48
C LEU A 39 -20.01 2.99 -44.42
N GLU A 40 -20.11 3.34 -43.12
CA GLU A 40 -19.70 2.41 -42.06
C GLU A 40 -20.77 1.36 -41.81
N SER A 41 -20.45 0.10 -42.13
CA SER A 41 -21.39 -1.02 -41.96
C SER A 41 -21.72 -1.31 -40.49
N ILE A 42 -20.77 -1.11 -39.58
CA ILE A 42 -20.93 -1.31 -38.13
C ILE A 42 -20.20 -0.19 -37.40
N CYS A 43 -20.87 0.41 -36.41
CA CYS A 43 -20.29 1.40 -35.50
C CYS A 43 -20.51 0.95 -34.07
N VAL A 44 -19.47 1.05 -33.23
CA VAL A 44 -19.57 0.79 -31.80
C VAL A 44 -19.43 2.10 -31.05
N PHE A 45 -20.39 2.38 -30.17
CA PHE A 45 -20.36 3.53 -29.27
C PHE A 45 -20.24 3.04 -27.83
N VAL A 46 -19.30 3.60 -27.08
CA VAL A 46 -19.13 3.37 -25.64
C VAL A 46 -19.26 4.72 -24.95
N GLU A 47 -20.22 4.86 -24.03
CA GLU A 47 -20.50 6.10 -23.31
C GLU A 47 -20.71 7.34 -24.21
N GLY A 48 -21.21 7.14 -25.43
CA GLY A 48 -21.47 8.21 -26.40
C GLY A 48 -20.28 8.57 -27.29
N GLU A 49 -19.12 7.96 -27.06
CA GLU A 49 -17.95 8.06 -27.94
C GLU A 49 -17.93 6.89 -28.94
N LYS A 50 -17.76 7.22 -30.21
CA LYS A 50 -17.55 6.27 -31.29
C LYS A 50 -16.13 5.73 -31.21
N MET A 51 -16.02 4.42 -31.17
CA MET A 51 -14.73 3.75 -31.08
C MET A 51 -14.07 3.66 -32.46
N THR A 52 -12.81 4.10 -32.57
CA THR A 52 -12.05 4.15 -33.83
C THR A 52 -10.87 3.17 -33.91
N SER A 53 -10.50 2.53 -32.80
CA SER A 53 -9.40 1.55 -32.68
C SER A 53 -9.72 0.54 -31.55
N ASP A 54 -8.78 -0.36 -31.21
CA ASP A 54 -8.95 -1.48 -30.24
C ASP A 54 -10.00 -1.21 -29.14
N THR A 55 -11.18 -1.80 -29.33
CA THR A 55 -12.40 -1.50 -28.57
C THR A 55 -12.51 -2.35 -27.30
N GLY A 56 -11.71 -3.42 -27.18
CA GLY A 56 -11.91 -4.43 -26.16
C GLY A 56 -11.70 -3.91 -24.75
N SER A 57 -10.66 -3.10 -24.52
CA SER A 57 -10.35 -2.53 -23.20
C SER A 57 -11.43 -1.55 -22.73
N HIS A 58 -11.88 -0.65 -23.62
CA HIS A 58 -12.91 0.35 -23.34
C HIS A 58 -14.27 -0.30 -23.06
N ILE A 59 -14.69 -1.25 -23.89
CA ILE A 59 -15.94 -2.01 -23.67
C ILE A 59 -15.89 -2.75 -22.35
N ARG A 60 -14.78 -3.46 -22.06
CA ARG A 60 -14.62 -4.18 -20.79
C ARG A 60 -14.69 -3.22 -19.62
N PHE A 61 -13.98 -2.09 -19.66
CA PHE A 61 -14.01 -1.11 -18.59
C PHE A 61 -15.44 -0.62 -18.34
N ALA A 62 -16.15 -0.14 -19.37
CA ALA A 62 -17.50 0.40 -19.25
C ALA A 62 -18.51 -0.65 -18.71
N ALA A 63 -18.45 -1.88 -19.24
CA ALA A 63 -19.32 -2.97 -18.78
C ALA A 63 -19.04 -3.35 -17.32
N HIS A 64 -17.76 -3.51 -16.94
CA HIS A 64 -17.39 -3.87 -15.56
C HIS A 64 -17.62 -2.71 -14.59
N LEU A 65 -17.58 -1.46 -15.04
CA LEU A 65 -17.90 -0.30 -14.20
C LEU A 65 -19.35 -0.36 -13.69
N GLN A 66 -20.30 -0.76 -14.55
CA GLN A 66 -21.70 -0.94 -14.14
C GLN A 66 -21.87 -2.10 -13.15
N LEU A 67 -21.17 -3.21 -13.37
CA LEU A 67 -21.15 -4.34 -12.43
C LEU A 67 -20.54 -3.94 -11.09
N ALA A 68 -19.42 -3.20 -11.11
CA ALA A 68 -18.75 -2.71 -9.92
C ALA A 68 -19.66 -1.76 -9.13
N LYS A 69 -20.38 -0.85 -9.79
CA LYS A 69 -21.35 0.05 -9.16
C LYS A 69 -22.43 -0.71 -8.38
N GLN A 70 -23.03 -1.73 -9.00
CA GLN A 70 -24.03 -2.57 -8.34
C GLN A 70 -23.43 -3.35 -7.17
N PHE A 71 -22.23 -3.92 -7.37
CA PHE A 71 -21.53 -4.69 -6.36
C PHE A 71 -21.17 -3.85 -5.14
N TYR A 72 -20.58 -2.67 -5.34
CA TYR A 72 -20.18 -1.75 -4.27
C TYR A 72 -21.38 -1.30 -3.44
N ASN A 73 -22.50 -0.97 -4.11
CA ASN A 73 -23.73 -0.58 -3.43
C ASN A 73 -24.32 -1.74 -2.61
N ARG A 74 -24.36 -2.95 -3.18
CA ARG A 74 -24.87 -4.15 -2.51
C ARG A 74 -24.05 -4.51 -1.25
N HIS A 75 -22.74 -4.32 -1.29
CA HIS A 75 -21.84 -4.67 -0.19
C HIS A 75 -21.57 -3.50 0.76
N GLY A 76 -22.24 -2.36 0.59
CA GLY A 76 -22.07 -1.18 1.45
C GLY A 76 -20.67 -0.55 1.39
N VAL A 77 -19.92 -0.76 0.30
CA VAL A 77 -18.58 -0.17 0.12
C VAL A 77 -18.69 1.29 -0.28
N LEU A 78 -19.56 1.58 -1.24
CA LEU A 78 -19.97 2.91 -1.69
C LEU A 78 -21.43 2.86 -2.11
N THR A 79 -22.22 3.88 -1.78
CA THR A 79 -23.54 4.05 -2.38
C THR A 79 -23.40 4.41 -3.86
N THR A 80 -24.48 4.22 -4.61
CA THR A 80 -24.57 4.65 -6.02
C THR A 80 -24.21 6.13 -6.21
N ARG A 81 -24.58 7.01 -5.26
CA ARG A 81 -24.28 8.45 -5.33
C ARG A 81 -22.79 8.71 -5.15
N GLN A 82 -22.16 8.08 -4.15
CA GLN A 82 -20.72 8.17 -3.90
C GLN A 82 -19.92 7.62 -5.08
N PHE A 83 -20.33 6.46 -5.61
CA PHE A 83 -19.67 5.81 -6.74
C PHE A 83 -19.58 6.74 -7.97
N ASN A 84 -20.60 7.55 -8.26
CA ASN A 84 -20.59 8.45 -9.43
C ASN A 84 -19.71 9.71 -9.24
N GLN A 85 -19.17 9.94 -8.04
CA GLN A 85 -18.25 11.04 -7.76
C GLN A 85 -16.79 10.67 -8.06
N VAL A 86 -16.47 9.37 -7.97
CA VAL A 86 -15.10 8.87 -8.10
C VAL A 86 -14.63 8.90 -9.55
N ASP A 87 -13.38 9.30 -9.76
CA ASP A 87 -12.69 9.18 -11.05
C ASP A 87 -12.20 7.74 -11.31
N TRP A 88 -13.12 6.86 -11.68
CA TRP A 88 -12.82 5.44 -11.87
C TRP A 88 -11.81 5.14 -12.97
N LEU A 89 -11.71 6.00 -14.00
CA LEU A 89 -10.75 5.79 -15.07
C LEU A 89 -9.32 6.00 -14.54
N SER A 90 -9.10 7.07 -13.77
CA SER A 90 -7.81 7.31 -13.12
C SER A 90 -7.48 6.24 -12.09
N VAL A 91 -8.46 5.78 -11.29
CA VAL A 91 -8.27 4.67 -10.34
C VAL A 91 -7.89 3.38 -11.07
N TYR A 92 -8.60 3.05 -12.15
CA TYR A 92 -8.35 1.86 -12.97
C TYR A 92 -6.94 1.88 -13.55
N THR A 93 -6.57 2.98 -14.20
CA THR A 93 -5.23 3.15 -14.78
C THR A 93 -4.15 3.03 -13.70
N THR A 94 -4.36 3.67 -12.54
CA THR A 94 -3.42 3.60 -11.42
C THR A 94 -3.22 2.17 -10.95
N LEU A 95 -4.31 1.46 -10.63
CA LEU A 95 -4.23 0.08 -10.16
C LEU A 95 -3.55 -0.82 -11.20
N HIS A 96 -3.85 -0.67 -12.49
CA HIS A 96 -3.22 -1.45 -13.54
C HIS A 96 -1.72 -1.23 -13.68
N GLY A 97 -1.21 -0.06 -13.31
CA GLY A 97 0.22 0.24 -13.23
C GLY A 97 0.93 -0.31 -11.99
N LEU A 98 0.19 -0.72 -10.96
CA LEU A 98 0.78 -1.18 -9.69
C LEU A 98 1.10 -2.68 -9.67
N PRO A 99 2.09 -3.11 -8.84
CA PRO A 99 2.43 -4.52 -8.67
C PRO A 99 1.22 -5.38 -8.27
N ARG A 100 1.16 -6.62 -8.77
CA ARG A 100 0.02 -7.53 -8.53
C ARG A 100 -0.32 -7.71 -7.05
N LEU A 101 0.67 -7.93 -6.19
CA LEU A 101 0.43 -8.13 -4.76
C LEU A 101 -0.09 -6.86 -4.07
N PHE A 102 0.37 -5.69 -4.52
CA PHE A 102 -0.12 -4.40 -4.03
C PHE A 102 -1.61 -4.22 -4.39
N ARG A 103 -2.00 -4.51 -5.63
CA ARG A 103 -3.42 -4.51 -6.04
C ARG A 103 -4.28 -5.43 -5.19
N VAL A 104 -3.80 -6.66 -4.94
CA VAL A 104 -4.53 -7.62 -4.10
C VAL A 104 -4.72 -7.08 -2.69
N TRP A 105 -3.71 -6.44 -2.11
CA TRP A 105 -3.84 -5.75 -0.84
C TRP A 105 -4.87 -4.62 -0.90
N ALA A 106 -4.78 -3.73 -1.89
CA ALA A 106 -5.70 -2.59 -2.03
C ALA A 106 -7.16 -3.06 -2.13
N CYS A 107 -7.43 -4.09 -2.92
CA CYS A 107 -8.77 -4.71 -2.98
C CYS A 107 -9.22 -5.25 -1.63
N LYS A 108 -8.34 -5.96 -0.89
CA LYS A 108 -8.69 -6.49 0.43
C LYS A 108 -8.96 -5.39 1.46
N GLN A 109 -8.17 -4.31 1.41
CA GLN A 109 -8.33 -3.13 2.24
C GLN A 109 -9.70 -2.48 1.98
N VAL A 110 -9.98 -2.14 0.71
CA VAL A 110 -11.25 -1.50 0.31
C VAL A 110 -12.47 -2.34 0.69
N MET A 111 -12.39 -3.65 0.44
CA MET A 111 -13.49 -4.59 0.72
C MET A 111 -13.62 -4.96 2.20
N ASN A 112 -12.82 -4.38 3.09
CA ASN A 112 -12.79 -4.68 4.52
C ASN A 112 -12.54 -6.17 4.85
N ILE A 113 -11.73 -6.85 4.03
CA ILE A 113 -11.35 -8.27 4.19
C ILE A 113 -9.84 -8.46 4.37
N ALA A 114 -9.07 -7.39 4.55
CA ALA A 114 -7.67 -7.49 4.92
C ALA A 114 -7.55 -8.20 6.29
N PRO A 115 -6.44 -8.92 6.56
CA PRO A 115 -6.28 -9.74 7.77
C PRO A 115 -6.00 -8.90 9.02
N THR A 116 -6.92 -8.00 9.36
CA THR A 116 -6.96 -7.29 10.64
C THR A 116 -7.43 -8.23 11.74
N ASN A 117 -7.18 -7.88 13.01
CA ASN A 117 -7.59 -8.68 14.15
C ASN A 117 -9.11 -8.86 14.21
N GLN A 118 -9.92 -7.89 13.78
CA GLN A 118 -11.38 -8.08 13.67
C GLN A 118 -11.73 -9.21 12.70
N ASN A 119 -11.09 -9.27 11.53
CA ASN A 119 -11.37 -10.30 10.53
C ASN A 119 -10.77 -11.66 10.94
N LEU A 120 -9.58 -11.66 11.55
CA LEU A 120 -8.92 -12.88 12.02
C LEU A 120 -9.64 -13.49 13.23
N ALA A 121 -10.20 -12.67 14.13
CA ALA A 121 -11.01 -13.13 15.26
C ALA A 121 -12.18 -14.03 14.81
N ARG A 122 -12.77 -13.75 13.64
CA ARG A 122 -13.84 -14.58 13.07
C ARG A 122 -13.36 -15.97 12.60
N ARG A 123 -12.06 -16.13 12.37
CA ARG A 123 -11.46 -17.36 11.85
C ARG A 123 -10.78 -18.20 12.93
N ASP A 124 -10.08 -17.57 13.86
CA ASP A 124 -9.27 -18.26 14.87
C ASP A 124 -9.59 -17.86 16.32
N GLY A 125 -10.61 -17.03 16.55
CA GLY A 125 -11.07 -16.66 17.88
C GLY A 125 -10.16 -15.70 18.64
N ARG A 126 -9.12 -15.13 18.00
CA ARG A 126 -8.24 -14.15 18.66
C ARG A 126 -8.98 -12.87 19.09
N CYS A 127 -8.35 -12.10 19.97
CA CYS A 127 -8.86 -10.79 20.36
C CYS A 127 -8.92 -9.83 19.14
N ALA A 128 -10.08 -9.20 18.93
CA ALA A 128 -10.31 -8.27 17.82
C ALA A 128 -9.64 -6.91 18.01
N THR A 129 -9.08 -6.63 19.18
CA THR A 129 -8.48 -5.33 19.54
C THR A 129 -7.24 -5.02 18.70
N CYS A 130 -7.06 -3.75 18.39
CA CYS A 130 -5.91 -3.23 17.67
C CYS A 130 -4.62 -3.47 18.47
N PRO A 131 -3.60 -4.08 17.85
CA PRO A 131 -2.31 -4.36 18.49
C PRO A 131 -1.48 -3.09 18.71
N SER A 132 -1.80 -2.00 18.01
CA SER A 132 -1.10 -0.72 18.16
C SER A 132 -1.67 0.11 19.30
N CYS A 133 -2.99 0.39 19.30
CA CYS A 133 -3.59 1.24 20.33
C CYS A 133 -4.14 0.48 21.55
N GLY A 134 -4.42 -0.82 21.44
CA GLY A 134 -4.97 -1.62 22.54
C GLY A 134 -6.41 -1.28 22.96
N MET A 135 -7.08 -0.32 22.30
CA MET A 135 -8.37 0.22 22.75
C MET A 135 -9.55 -0.12 21.83
N HIS A 136 -9.33 -0.09 20.51
CA HIS A 136 -10.42 -0.23 19.52
C HIS A 136 -10.34 -1.57 18.78
N ALA A 137 -11.47 -2.05 18.26
CA ALA A 137 -11.46 -3.17 17.32
C ALA A 137 -10.67 -2.81 16.06
N GLU A 138 -9.79 -3.70 15.62
CA GLU A 138 -8.95 -3.48 14.45
C GLU A 138 -9.74 -3.72 13.16
N THR A 139 -10.42 -2.71 12.67
CA THR A 139 -11.02 -2.69 11.32
C THR A 139 -9.99 -2.21 10.30
N THR A 140 -10.25 -2.42 9.00
CA THR A 140 -9.40 -1.84 7.93
C THR A 140 -9.36 -0.32 7.96
N GLU A 141 -10.47 0.32 8.34
CA GLU A 141 -10.56 1.76 8.55
C GLU A 141 -9.80 2.22 9.80
N HIS A 142 -9.85 1.44 10.90
CA HIS A 142 -9.09 1.73 12.11
C HIS A 142 -7.58 1.70 11.84
N VAL A 143 -7.11 0.80 10.98
CA VAL A 143 -5.70 0.79 10.53
C VAL A 143 -5.29 2.10 9.87
N LEU A 144 -6.20 2.90 9.30
CA LEU A 144 -5.84 4.20 8.71
C LEU A 144 -5.97 5.36 9.71
N THR A 145 -6.78 5.19 10.75
CA THR A 145 -7.17 6.25 11.67
C THR A 145 -6.66 6.07 13.10
N CYS A 146 -5.96 4.96 13.37
CA CYS A 146 -5.46 4.58 14.68
C CYS A 146 -4.70 5.75 15.36
N PRO A 147 -5.04 6.10 16.61
CA PRO A 147 -4.46 7.24 17.31
C PRO A 147 -3.09 6.93 17.93
N GLU A 148 -2.54 5.73 17.72
CA GLU A 148 -1.23 5.36 18.24
C GLU A 148 -0.16 6.32 17.72
N GLU A 149 0.67 6.85 18.63
CA GLU A 149 1.56 7.97 18.36
C GLU A 149 2.53 7.71 17.20
N GLY A 150 3.14 6.52 17.12
CA GLY A 150 4.05 6.18 16.04
C GLY A 150 3.37 6.06 14.68
N ARG A 151 2.12 5.56 14.64
CA ARG A 151 1.29 5.54 13.43
C ARG A 151 0.92 6.94 12.98
N VAL A 152 0.58 7.82 13.93
CA VAL A 152 0.30 9.23 13.65
C VAL A 152 1.52 9.93 13.07
N LYS A 153 2.68 9.77 13.70
CA LYS A 153 3.94 10.33 13.19
C LYS A 153 4.29 9.80 11.80
N ALA A 154 4.22 8.48 11.60
CA ALA A 154 4.50 7.86 10.31
C ALA A 154 3.51 8.31 9.21
N PHE A 155 2.24 8.51 9.56
CA PHE A 155 1.23 9.03 8.64
C PHE A 155 1.56 10.46 8.21
N LEU A 156 1.80 11.35 9.19
CA LEU A 156 2.07 12.76 8.91
C LEU A 156 3.35 12.94 8.11
N ALA A 157 4.43 12.21 8.44
CA ALA A 157 5.66 12.25 7.66
C ALA A 157 5.44 11.83 6.18
N ALA A 158 4.57 10.84 5.94
CA ALA A 158 4.22 10.43 4.59
C ALA A 158 3.34 11.48 3.87
N VAL A 159 2.50 12.22 4.60
CA VAL A 159 1.74 13.36 4.06
C VAL A 159 2.68 14.52 3.73
N ASP A 160 3.70 14.80 4.54
CA ASP A 160 4.69 15.85 4.24
C ASP A 160 5.49 15.51 2.97
N THR A 161 5.85 14.24 2.79
CA THR A 161 6.48 13.76 1.53
C THR A 161 5.54 13.94 0.32
N LEU A 162 4.23 13.74 0.52
CA LEU A 162 3.24 13.99 -0.53
C LEU A 162 3.11 15.48 -0.84
N GLU A 163 3.15 16.36 0.17
CA GLU A 163 3.12 17.82 -0.02
C GLU A 163 4.31 18.31 -0.85
N GLU A 164 5.53 17.87 -0.53
CA GLU A 164 6.74 18.15 -1.32
C GLU A 164 6.59 17.67 -2.78
N TRP A 165 6.02 16.47 -2.97
CA TRP A 165 5.76 15.96 -4.30
C TRP A 165 4.75 16.82 -5.06
N LEU A 166 3.64 17.22 -4.43
CA LEU A 166 2.60 18.06 -5.04
C LEU A 166 3.17 19.39 -5.53
N GLU A 167 4.07 19.99 -4.75
CA GLU A 167 4.79 21.21 -5.13
C GLU A 167 5.71 20.95 -6.33
N SER A 168 6.50 19.86 -6.29
CA SER A 168 7.45 19.51 -7.35
C SER A 168 6.80 19.27 -8.72
N VAL A 169 5.52 18.87 -8.73
CA VAL A 169 4.74 18.61 -9.95
C VAL A 169 3.81 19.76 -10.34
N ASP A 170 4.03 20.98 -9.81
CA ASP A 170 3.26 22.21 -10.07
C ASP A 170 1.74 21.96 -9.94
N THR A 171 1.34 21.43 -8.79
CA THR A 171 -0.07 21.33 -8.42
C THR A 171 -0.64 22.74 -8.21
N ASP A 172 -1.92 22.96 -8.56
CA ASP A 172 -2.62 24.19 -8.21
C ASP A 172 -2.47 24.48 -6.70
N PRO A 173 -1.89 25.62 -6.27
CA PRO A 173 -1.52 25.83 -4.87
C PRO A 173 -2.70 25.74 -3.88
N VAL A 174 -3.89 26.17 -4.30
CA VAL A 174 -5.09 26.08 -3.45
C VAL A 174 -5.58 24.63 -3.39
N LEU A 175 -5.46 23.90 -4.50
CA LEU A 175 -5.78 22.47 -4.54
C LEU A 175 -4.82 21.64 -3.68
N GLN A 176 -3.52 21.95 -3.72
CA GLN A 176 -2.50 21.35 -2.88
C GLN A 176 -2.84 21.54 -1.41
N TYR A 177 -3.12 22.77 -0.98
CA TYR A 177 -3.55 23.07 0.40
C TYR A 177 -4.75 22.22 0.80
N CYS A 178 -5.80 22.17 -0.03
CA CYS A 178 -7.00 21.37 0.27
C CYS A 178 -6.69 19.87 0.45
N ILE A 179 -5.86 19.29 -0.42
CA ILE A 179 -5.49 17.86 -0.34
C ILE A 179 -4.74 17.58 0.95
N VAL A 180 -3.75 18.40 1.27
CA VAL A 180 -2.86 18.20 2.43
C VAL A 180 -3.64 18.38 3.74
N GLU A 181 -4.41 19.46 3.86
CA GLU A 181 -5.21 19.71 5.07
C GLU A 181 -6.30 18.65 5.27
N TYR A 182 -6.91 18.16 4.19
CA TYR A 182 -7.87 17.07 4.29
C TYR A 182 -7.22 15.80 4.84
N LEU A 183 -6.00 15.46 4.39
CA LEU A 183 -5.24 14.33 4.92
C LEU A 183 -4.85 14.53 6.38
N ARG A 184 -4.27 15.69 6.72
CA ARG A 184 -3.82 16.03 8.08
C ARG A 184 -4.96 16.03 9.09
N GLY A 185 -6.14 16.49 8.68
CA GLY A 185 -7.31 16.51 9.55
C GLY A 185 -7.85 15.14 9.91
N ARG A 186 -7.47 14.06 9.22
CA ARG A 186 -7.76 12.67 9.63
C ARG A 186 -9.21 12.41 10.06
N ARG A 187 -10.17 12.86 9.24
CA ARG A 187 -11.64 12.85 9.47
C ARG A 187 -12.19 13.90 10.45
N ALA A 188 -11.35 14.69 11.11
CA ALA A 188 -11.79 15.79 11.97
C ALA A 188 -12.27 17.01 11.18
N VAL A 189 -11.89 17.11 9.90
CA VAL A 189 -12.25 18.21 8.99
C VAL A 189 -12.89 17.66 7.72
N THR A 190 -13.76 18.46 7.10
CA THR A 190 -14.37 18.15 5.81
C THR A 190 -13.66 18.91 4.68
N MET A 191 -13.64 18.35 3.47
CA MET A 191 -13.08 19.01 2.30
C MET A 191 -13.87 20.29 1.96
N MET A 192 -15.17 20.29 2.22
CA MET A 192 -16.04 21.45 2.07
C MET A 192 -15.63 22.59 2.98
N ASP A 193 -15.35 22.31 4.27
CA ASP A 193 -14.95 23.35 5.21
C ASP A 193 -13.60 23.96 4.81
N ILE A 194 -12.62 23.12 4.47
CA ILE A 194 -11.32 23.59 3.95
C ILE A 194 -11.51 24.41 2.67
N ALA A 195 -12.32 23.94 1.72
CA ALA A 195 -12.56 24.65 0.47
C ALA A 195 -13.21 26.03 0.70
N ARG A 196 -14.08 26.18 1.70
CA ARG A 196 -14.68 27.47 2.05
C ARG A 196 -13.66 28.44 2.63
N GLU A 197 -12.76 27.97 3.48
CA GLU A 197 -11.69 28.78 4.08
C GLU A 197 -10.74 29.38 3.04
N THR A 198 -10.57 28.70 1.89
CA THR A 198 -9.73 29.23 0.80
C THR A 198 -10.37 30.39 0.02
N TYR A 199 -11.65 30.72 0.28
CA TYR A 199 -12.43 31.70 -0.48
C TYR A 199 -12.39 31.49 -2.00
N ALA A 200 -12.27 30.24 -2.45
CA ALA A 200 -12.20 29.89 -3.87
C ALA A 200 -13.49 29.17 -4.33
N PRO A 201 -14.49 29.87 -4.89
CA PRO A 201 -15.79 29.28 -5.25
C PRO A 201 -15.71 28.08 -6.20
N ARG A 202 -14.67 28.04 -7.06
CA ARG A 202 -14.42 26.92 -7.97
C ARG A 202 -14.23 25.57 -7.27
N LEU A 203 -13.84 25.56 -5.99
CA LEU A 203 -13.59 24.36 -5.18
C LEU A 203 -14.83 23.83 -4.48
N ALA A 204 -15.96 24.56 -4.47
CA ALA A 204 -17.17 24.13 -3.78
C ALA A 204 -17.67 22.75 -4.26
N ARG A 205 -17.58 22.49 -5.58
CA ARG A 205 -17.92 21.18 -6.16
C ARG A 205 -16.97 20.08 -5.70
N LEU A 206 -15.67 20.38 -5.59
CA LEU A 206 -14.69 19.43 -5.07
C LEU A 206 -15.01 19.07 -3.61
N GLY A 207 -15.25 20.08 -2.76
CA GLY A 207 -15.62 19.86 -1.36
C GLY A 207 -16.80 18.91 -1.22
N GLN A 208 -17.91 19.23 -1.91
CA GLN A 208 -19.11 18.40 -1.87
C GLN A 208 -18.86 16.99 -2.40
N SER A 209 -18.18 16.88 -3.54
CA SER A 209 -17.94 15.61 -4.23
C SER A 209 -17.01 14.70 -3.41
N GLN A 210 -15.96 15.25 -2.80
CA GLN A 210 -15.00 14.48 -2.04
C GLN A 210 -15.54 14.07 -0.66
N ASP A 211 -16.28 14.94 0.02
CA ASP A 211 -16.92 14.58 1.29
C ASP A 211 -18.01 13.52 1.12
N GLU A 212 -18.71 13.53 -0.02
CA GLU A 212 -19.62 12.45 -0.39
C GLU A 212 -18.87 11.11 -0.44
N ILE A 213 -17.69 11.04 -1.08
CA ILE A 213 -16.86 9.83 -1.14
C ILE A 213 -16.32 9.46 0.25
N GLY A 214 -15.89 10.47 1.01
CA GLY A 214 -15.38 10.33 2.37
C GLY A 214 -13.86 10.15 2.46
N TRP A 215 -13.32 10.50 3.62
CA TRP A 215 -11.88 10.58 3.88
C TRP A 215 -11.16 9.24 3.77
N THR A 216 -11.71 8.16 4.33
CA THR A 216 -11.10 6.83 4.28
C THR A 216 -10.97 6.35 2.82
N ARG A 217 -12.03 6.54 2.03
CA ARG A 217 -12.07 6.14 0.62
C ARG A 217 -11.14 7.01 -0.23
N PHE A 218 -11.02 8.30 0.08
CA PHE A 218 -10.01 9.17 -0.52
C PHE A 218 -8.60 8.61 -0.36
N LEU A 219 -8.21 8.25 0.87
CA LEU A 219 -6.90 7.69 1.16
C LEU A 219 -6.68 6.31 0.50
N GLU A 220 -7.76 5.54 0.31
CA GLU A 220 -7.75 4.29 -0.45
C GLU A 220 -7.77 4.49 -1.98
N GLY A 221 -7.53 5.72 -2.44
CA GLY A 221 -7.37 6.07 -3.85
C GLY A 221 -8.66 6.47 -4.57
N MET A 222 -9.82 6.46 -3.91
CA MET A 222 -11.09 6.88 -4.50
C MET A 222 -11.21 8.40 -4.43
N VAL A 223 -10.65 9.05 -5.43
CA VAL A 223 -10.61 10.51 -5.54
C VAL A 223 -11.76 11.06 -6.37
N SER A 224 -12.24 12.26 -6.03
CA SER A 224 -13.24 12.98 -6.81
C SER A 224 -12.73 13.34 -8.20
N LYS A 225 -13.58 13.16 -9.22
CA LYS A 225 -13.36 13.65 -10.59
C LYS A 225 -13.10 15.16 -10.70
N GLU A 226 -13.52 15.93 -9.69
CA GLU A 226 -13.27 17.37 -9.64
C GLU A 226 -11.78 17.70 -9.49
N LEU A 227 -10.96 16.83 -8.87
CA LEU A 227 -9.51 17.05 -8.76
C LEU A 227 -8.86 17.14 -10.13
N LEU A 228 -9.11 16.16 -11.00
CA LEU A 228 -8.58 16.14 -12.36
C LEU A 228 -9.06 17.35 -13.15
N ARG A 229 -10.34 17.72 -13.04
CA ARG A 229 -10.91 18.91 -13.71
C ARG A 229 -10.19 20.20 -13.31
N LEU A 230 -9.96 20.39 -12.00
CA LEU A 230 -9.32 21.59 -11.45
C LEU A 230 -7.86 21.68 -11.86
N GLN A 231 -7.10 20.58 -11.76
CA GLN A 231 -5.69 20.56 -12.15
C GLN A 231 -5.54 20.75 -13.67
N THR A 232 -6.42 20.16 -14.49
CA THR A 232 -6.43 20.39 -15.95
C THR A 232 -6.59 21.87 -16.27
N SER A 233 -7.53 22.54 -15.59
CA SER A 233 -7.79 23.98 -15.75
C SER A 233 -6.60 24.85 -15.30
N TYR A 234 -5.83 24.39 -14.32
CA TYR A 234 -4.61 25.05 -13.87
C TYR A 234 -3.47 24.91 -14.89
N ILE A 235 -3.18 23.69 -15.34
CA ILE A 235 -2.12 23.41 -16.32
C ILE A 235 -2.36 24.17 -17.63
N ALA A 236 -3.61 24.20 -18.12
CA ALA A 236 -3.98 24.92 -19.33
C ALA A 236 -3.63 26.42 -19.27
N ARG A 237 -3.74 27.04 -18.08
CA ARG A 237 -3.40 28.45 -17.85
C ARG A 237 -1.89 28.70 -17.79
N ARG A 238 -1.11 27.73 -17.31
CA ARG A 238 0.34 27.88 -17.04
C ARG A 238 1.20 27.82 -18.30
N ARG A 239 0.71 27.26 -19.42
CA ARG A 239 1.45 27.11 -20.71
C ARG A 239 2.87 26.53 -20.55
N ARG A 240 3.10 25.65 -19.57
CA ARG A 240 4.39 24.98 -19.32
C ARG A 240 4.24 23.46 -19.41
N PRO A 241 5.28 22.72 -19.84
CA PRO A 241 5.27 21.26 -19.87
C PRO A 241 5.51 20.72 -18.45
N VAL A 242 4.48 20.83 -17.62
CA VAL A 242 4.35 20.06 -16.37
C VAL A 242 3.74 18.69 -16.74
N LEU A 243 3.86 17.69 -15.85
CA LEU A 243 3.10 16.43 -15.96
C LEU A 243 1.67 16.70 -16.44
N THR A 244 1.19 15.92 -17.41
CA THR A 244 -0.19 16.04 -17.87
C THR A 244 -1.14 15.80 -16.71
N ALA A 245 -2.31 16.45 -16.70
CA ALA A 245 -3.28 16.33 -15.61
C ALA A 245 -3.64 14.86 -15.31
N HIS A 246 -3.70 14.03 -16.35
CA HIS A 246 -3.91 12.58 -16.21
C HIS A 246 -2.72 11.86 -15.53
N ARG A 247 -1.47 12.20 -15.87
CA ARG A 247 -0.31 11.63 -15.15
C ARG A 247 -0.25 12.12 -13.70
N TRP A 248 -0.63 13.37 -13.46
CA TRP A 248 -0.72 13.94 -12.12
C TRP A 248 -1.73 13.18 -11.23
N ILE A 249 -2.96 12.96 -11.71
CA ILE A 249 -3.98 12.28 -10.89
C ILE A 249 -3.60 10.81 -10.61
N VAL A 250 -2.98 10.12 -11.57
CA VAL A 250 -2.44 8.77 -11.36
C VAL A 250 -1.33 8.77 -10.30
N GLY A 251 -0.45 9.78 -10.34
CA GLY A 251 0.58 9.98 -9.33
C GLY A 251 -0.03 10.20 -7.94
N LEU A 252 -1.03 11.08 -7.82
CA LEU A 252 -1.71 11.37 -6.57
C LEU A 252 -2.37 10.11 -5.97
N ILE A 253 -3.16 9.37 -6.76
CA ILE A 253 -3.80 8.12 -6.33
C ILE A 253 -2.76 7.11 -5.86
N THR A 254 -1.63 7.00 -6.58
CA THR A 254 -0.52 6.12 -6.19
C THR A 254 0.01 6.47 -4.80
N ARG A 255 0.28 7.74 -4.54
CA ARG A 255 0.78 8.19 -3.23
C ARG A 255 -0.22 7.98 -2.10
N LEU A 256 -1.50 8.25 -2.34
CA LEU A 256 -2.56 7.99 -1.35
C LEU A 256 -2.57 6.51 -0.95
N LEU A 257 -2.54 5.62 -1.94
CA LEU A 257 -2.45 4.18 -1.72
C LEU A 257 -1.16 3.77 -0.99
N GLU A 258 -0.03 4.40 -1.29
CA GLU A 258 1.24 4.15 -0.60
C GLU A 258 1.19 4.59 0.87
N ILE A 259 0.56 5.72 1.20
CA ILE A 259 0.35 6.16 2.58
C ILE A 259 -0.51 5.13 3.33
N ALA A 260 -1.64 4.71 2.73
CA ALA A 260 -2.51 3.68 3.29
C ALA A 260 -1.76 2.36 3.51
N HIS A 261 -0.95 1.94 2.54
CA HIS A 261 -0.15 0.73 2.62
C HIS A 261 0.96 0.84 3.66
N GLY A 262 1.59 2.00 3.81
CA GLY A 262 2.58 2.28 4.85
C GLY A 262 2.01 2.05 6.25
N GLN A 263 0.76 2.49 6.50
CA GLN A 263 0.06 2.20 7.76
C GLN A 263 -0.20 0.71 7.98
N TRP A 264 -0.54 -0.01 6.90
CA TRP A 264 -0.67 -1.47 6.93
C TRP A 264 0.66 -2.18 7.24
N ILE A 265 1.76 -1.75 6.63
CA ILE A 265 3.11 -2.26 6.89
C ILE A 265 3.51 -1.99 8.36
N TYR A 266 3.33 -0.76 8.85
CA TYR A 266 3.63 -0.42 10.24
C TYR A 266 2.89 -1.35 11.21
N ARG A 267 1.59 -1.57 10.97
CA ARG A 267 0.78 -2.52 11.75
C ARG A 267 1.36 -3.92 11.70
N ASN A 268 1.69 -4.42 10.52
CA ASN A 268 2.25 -5.77 10.37
C ASN A 268 3.59 -5.90 11.06
N PHE A 269 4.43 -4.86 11.02
CA PHE A 269 5.65 -4.81 11.79
C PHE A 269 5.36 -4.94 13.28
N VAL A 270 4.44 -4.14 13.85
CA VAL A 270 4.08 -4.23 15.29
C VAL A 270 3.54 -5.62 15.66
N VAL A 271 2.66 -6.20 14.84
CA VAL A 271 2.09 -7.53 15.08
C VAL A 271 3.15 -8.62 14.99
N HIS A 272 3.94 -8.63 13.93
CA HIS A 272 4.95 -9.63 13.72
C HIS A 272 6.18 -9.42 14.62
N ASP A 273 6.42 -8.23 15.17
CA ASP A 273 7.43 -7.99 16.20
C ASP A 273 6.93 -8.48 17.57
N SER A 274 5.64 -8.32 17.91
CA SER A 274 5.07 -8.95 19.11
C SER A 274 5.03 -10.47 19.03
N ILE A 275 4.79 -11.01 17.83
CA ILE A 275 4.71 -12.45 17.58
C ILE A 275 6.11 -13.04 17.40
N ALA A 276 7.03 -12.39 16.67
CA ALA A 276 8.41 -12.85 16.53
C ALA A 276 9.22 -12.64 17.81
N GLY A 277 8.98 -11.58 18.58
CA GLY A 277 9.57 -11.44 19.91
C GLY A 277 9.16 -12.59 20.82
N THR A 278 7.87 -12.93 20.88
CA THR A 278 7.38 -13.99 21.77
C THR A 278 7.69 -15.40 21.26
N LEU A 279 7.49 -15.68 19.97
CA LEU A 279 7.76 -16.97 19.35
C LEU A 279 9.25 -17.21 19.14
N ALA A 280 10.06 -16.20 18.79
CA ALA A 280 11.51 -16.37 18.69
C ALA A 280 12.14 -16.48 20.08
N THR A 281 11.59 -15.84 21.13
CA THR A 281 12.07 -16.04 22.50
C THR A 281 11.72 -17.45 22.99
N GLN A 282 10.49 -17.92 22.83
CA GLN A 282 10.13 -19.30 23.19
C GLN A 282 10.87 -20.35 22.37
N ALA A 283 10.98 -20.16 21.04
CA ALA A 283 11.75 -21.07 20.20
C ALA A 283 13.25 -21.02 20.55
N LYS A 284 13.80 -19.85 20.89
CA LYS A 284 15.18 -19.69 21.35
C LYS A 284 15.40 -20.36 22.69
N GLU A 285 14.52 -20.17 23.68
CA GLU A 285 14.60 -20.80 25.00
C GLU A 285 14.52 -22.33 24.90
N VAL A 286 13.60 -22.87 24.08
CA VAL A 286 13.51 -24.31 23.83
C VAL A 286 14.76 -24.84 23.11
N LEU A 287 15.25 -24.14 22.09
CA LEU A 287 16.49 -24.50 21.39
C LEU A 287 17.71 -24.40 22.30
N GLN A 288 17.74 -23.43 23.21
CA GLN A 288 18.85 -23.17 24.11
C GLN A 288 18.89 -24.18 25.27
N ALA A 289 17.74 -24.55 25.84
CA ALA A 289 17.63 -25.62 26.82
C ALA A 289 18.00 -26.99 26.22
N GLU A 290 17.57 -27.26 24.98
CA GLU A 290 17.98 -28.47 24.26
C GLU A 290 19.50 -28.44 23.97
N LEU A 291 20.04 -27.29 23.56
CA LEU A 291 21.48 -27.11 23.34
C LEU A 291 22.29 -27.39 24.62
N GLU A 292 21.89 -26.82 25.75
CA GLU A 292 22.52 -27.04 27.06
C GLU A 292 22.49 -28.53 27.43
N THR A 293 21.34 -29.19 27.25
CA THR A 293 21.20 -30.65 27.48
C THR A 293 22.14 -31.46 26.58
N GLN A 294 22.24 -31.11 25.29
CA GLN A 294 23.11 -31.84 24.34
C GLN A 294 24.60 -31.62 24.64
N LEU A 295 24.98 -30.43 25.11
CA LEU A 295 26.34 -30.08 25.56
C LEU A 295 26.71 -30.80 26.86
N GLU A 296 25.80 -30.88 27.83
CA GLU A 296 26.02 -31.62 29.08
C GLU A 296 26.26 -33.12 28.83
N LEU A 297 25.56 -33.70 27.85
CA LEU A 297 25.74 -35.09 27.42
C LEU A 297 27.08 -35.34 26.70
N GLY A 298 27.80 -34.30 26.25
CA GLY A 298 29.14 -34.42 25.67
C GLY A 298 29.24 -35.40 24.50
N ALA A 299 30.30 -36.21 24.46
CA ALA A 299 30.52 -37.20 23.40
C ALA A 299 29.74 -38.51 23.59
N ASP A 300 28.94 -38.62 24.66
CA ASP A 300 28.25 -39.86 25.00
C ASP A 300 27.13 -40.15 23.97
N GLY A 301 27.11 -41.39 23.48
CA GLY A 301 26.15 -41.86 22.47
C GLY A 301 26.43 -41.41 21.03
N LEU A 302 27.55 -40.72 20.76
CA LEU A 302 27.99 -40.38 19.41
C LEU A 302 29.04 -41.39 18.91
N LEU A 303 28.98 -41.72 17.62
CA LEU A 303 30.03 -42.49 16.95
C LEU A 303 31.33 -41.69 16.89
N GLU A 304 32.48 -42.37 16.88
CA GLU A 304 33.80 -41.71 16.85
C GLU A 304 33.94 -40.74 15.66
N GLU A 305 33.37 -41.10 14.52
CA GLU A 305 33.37 -40.29 13.30
C GLU A 305 32.48 -39.04 13.37
N ASP A 306 31.60 -38.92 14.36
CA ASP A 306 30.65 -37.81 14.53
C ASP A 306 31.03 -36.87 15.69
N LYS A 307 32.07 -37.20 16.46
CA LYS A 307 32.55 -36.38 17.59
C LYS A 307 33.05 -35.00 17.18
N TYR A 308 33.49 -34.83 15.93
CA TYR A 308 33.90 -33.52 15.38
C TYR A 308 32.75 -32.49 15.35
N LEU A 309 31.48 -32.94 15.42
CA LEU A 309 30.32 -32.06 15.51
C LEU A 309 30.28 -31.29 16.85
N LEU A 310 31.00 -31.73 17.88
CA LEU A 310 31.08 -31.01 19.15
C LEU A 310 32.17 -29.93 19.17
N GLU A 311 33.03 -29.86 18.14
CA GLU A 311 34.13 -28.90 18.04
C GLU A 311 33.71 -27.51 17.55
N VAL A 312 32.39 -27.26 17.35
CA VAL A 312 31.89 -25.98 16.86
C VAL A 312 31.87 -24.92 17.97
N ASN A 313 32.58 -23.82 17.71
CA ASN A 313 32.77 -22.73 18.67
C ASN A 313 31.46 -21.96 18.92
N LEU A 314 30.92 -22.08 20.13
CA LEU A 314 29.63 -21.53 20.57
C LEU A 314 29.52 -20.01 20.40
N GLY A 315 30.64 -19.28 20.48
CA GLY A 315 30.68 -17.82 20.31
C GLY A 315 30.26 -17.35 18.91
N ASN A 316 30.43 -18.18 17.87
CA ASN A 316 29.97 -17.87 16.51
C ASN A 316 28.51 -18.25 16.26
N LEU A 317 27.87 -18.99 17.18
CA LEU A 317 26.48 -19.44 17.01
C LEU A 317 25.51 -18.31 17.35
N GLU A 318 25.78 -17.50 18.38
CA GLU A 318 24.93 -16.39 18.80
C GLU A 318 24.71 -15.34 17.70
N GLU A 319 25.75 -15.05 16.88
CA GLU A 319 25.63 -14.17 15.70
C GLU A 319 24.85 -14.82 14.53
N SER A 320 24.85 -16.17 14.46
CA SER A 320 24.24 -16.97 13.38
C SER A 320 22.77 -17.33 13.62
N MET A 321 22.25 -17.17 14.85
CA MET A 321 20.87 -17.48 15.24
C MET A 321 19.80 -16.67 14.48
N ALA A 322 20.19 -15.67 13.71
CA ALA A 322 19.32 -14.98 12.74
C ALA A 322 19.06 -15.79 11.44
N THR A 323 19.69 -16.96 11.25
CA THR A 323 19.54 -17.81 10.06
C THR A 323 19.14 -19.24 10.42
N HIS A 324 18.49 -19.98 9.50
CA HIS A 324 18.02 -21.38 9.69
C HIS A 324 19.15 -22.44 9.85
N LYS A 325 20.43 -22.05 9.83
CA LYS A 325 21.59 -22.96 9.82
C LYS A 325 21.86 -23.70 11.15
N PRO A 326 21.65 -23.12 12.35
CA PRO A 326 21.90 -23.82 13.62
C PRO A 326 20.93 -24.99 13.86
N ILE A 327 19.69 -24.89 13.38
CA ILE A 327 18.65 -25.92 13.57
C ILE A 327 19.02 -27.21 12.83
N GLY A 328 19.49 -27.11 11.58
CA GLY A 328 19.90 -28.28 10.80
C GLY A 328 21.11 -28.99 11.40
N PHE A 329 22.04 -28.24 11.99
CA PHE A 329 23.23 -28.78 12.64
C PHE A 329 22.91 -29.63 13.88
N TRP A 330 22.07 -29.12 14.80
CA TRP A 330 21.72 -29.85 16.02
C TRP A 330 20.73 -31.00 15.78
N GLN A 331 19.90 -30.91 14.73
CA GLN A 331 19.13 -32.07 14.26
C GLN A 331 20.04 -33.22 13.81
N SER A 332 21.17 -32.93 13.16
CA SER A 332 22.16 -33.97 12.80
C SER A 332 22.83 -34.59 14.02
N VAL A 333 23.17 -33.81 15.05
CA VAL A 333 23.72 -34.34 16.32
C VAL A 333 22.72 -35.27 17.01
N ARG A 334 21.44 -34.85 17.10
CA ARG A 334 20.35 -35.66 17.67
C ARG A 334 20.11 -36.95 16.90
N LEU A 335 20.14 -36.89 15.56
CA LEU A 335 19.93 -38.06 14.69
C LEU A 335 21.13 -39.02 14.69
N GLY A 336 22.36 -38.50 14.85
CA GLY A 336 23.57 -39.30 15.06
C GLY A 336 23.49 -40.15 16.33
N ARG A 337 22.94 -39.61 17.43
CA ARG A 337 22.73 -40.34 18.69
C ARG A 337 21.61 -41.39 18.63
N LEU A 338 20.65 -41.22 17.73
CA LEU A 338 19.53 -42.16 17.56
C LEU A 338 19.86 -43.31 16.58
N HIS A 339 21.08 -43.39 16.04
CA HIS A 339 21.51 -44.39 15.05
C HIS A 339 20.55 -44.54 13.85
N GLN A 340 19.90 -43.45 13.41
CA GLN A 340 18.81 -43.50 12.41
C GLN A 340 19.00 -42.57 11.20
N TYR A 341 20.20 -42.04 10.94
CA TYR A 341 20.41 -41.14 9.80
C TYR A 341 21.07 -41.83 8.58
N GLU A 342 20.28 -42.07 7.52
CA GLU A 342 20.75 -42.56 6.20
C GLU A 342 20.70 -41.47 5.09
N GLY A 343 20.68 -40.18 5.46
CA GLY A 343 20.65 -39.05 4.52
C GLY A 343 22.03 -38.51 4.11
N PRO A 344 22.14 -37.71 3.03
CA PRO A 344 23.42 -37.12 2.60
C PRO A 344 23.97 -36.17 3.67
N ARG A 345 25.23 -36.42 4.10
CA ARG A 345 25.90 -35.70 5.18
C ARG A 345 26.14 -34.21 4.80
N PRO A 346 25.89 -33.24 5.71
CA PRO A 346 26.13 -31.83 5.41
C PRO A 346 27.63 -31.54 5.25
N PRO A 347 28.04 -30.70 4.28
CA PRO A 347 29.44 -30.37 4.09
C PRO A 347 29.96 -29.53 5.25
N ALA A 348 31.21 -29.79 5.67
CA ALA A 348 31.92 -28.97 6.66
C ALA A 348 31.79 -27.49 6.29
N LEU A 349 31.33 -26.66 7.24
CA LEU A 349 31.15 -25.22 7.07
C LEU A 349 32.50 -24.57 6.77
N ARG A 350 32.87 -24.47 5.48
CA ARG A 350 34.02 -23.67 5.03
C ARG A 350 33.66 -22.18 5.09
N LYS A 351 34.59 -21.41 5.68
CA LYS A 351 34.53 -19.99 6.10
C LYS A 351 33.98 -18.92 5.12
N ASN A 352 33.56 -19.22 3.90
CA ASN A 352 33.53 -18.21 2.82
C ASN A 352 32.18 -17.95 2.10
N HIS A 353 31.01 -18.19 2.70
CA HIS A 353 29.73 -17.76 2.09
C HIS A 353 28.86 -16.95 3.08
N LEU A 354 29.21 -15.68 3.22
CA LEU A 354 28.43 -14.61 3.85
C LEU A 354 28.29 -13.43 2.86
N ARG A 355 27.63 -13.66 1.74
CA ARG A 355 27.02 -12.61 0.91
C ARG A 355 25.72 -13.18 0.37
N ASP A 356 24.69 -12.34 0.29
CA ASP A 356 23.38 -12.64 -0.29
C ASP A 356 22.32 -13.22 0.65
N GLY A 357 22.03 -12.45 1.70
CA GLY A 357 20.77 -12.49 2.46
C GLY A 357 19.92 -11.24 2.22
N HIS A 358 19.71 -10.83 0.97
CA HIS A 358 18.80 -9.72 0.65
C HIS A 358 17.38 -10.24 0.48
N ILE A 359 16.52 -9.93 1.45
CA ILE A 359 15.06 -10.04 1.32
C ILE A 359 14.62 -9.20 0.12
N PHE A 360 14.05 -9.87 -0.89
CA PHE A 360 13.59 -9.29 -2.14
C PHE A 360 12.41 -8.32 -1.91
N ILE A 361 12.70 -7.02 -1.74
CA ILE A 361 11.77 -5.91 -2.04
C ILE A 361 12.26 -5.23 -3.33
N ARG A 362 12.21 -5.96 -4.44
CA ARG A 362 12.40 -5.41 -5.79
C ARG A 362 11.04 -5.35 -6.48
N SER A 363 10.32 -4.23 -6.36
CA SER A 363 9.32 -3.75 -7.34
C SER A 363 8.49 -2.53 -6.85
N LEU A 364 9.08 -1.56 -6.17
CA LEU A 364 8.56 -0.18 -6.22
C LEU A 364 9.80 0.67 -6.46
N ASN A 365 9.95 1.13 -7.70
CA ASN A 365 11.18 1.73 -8.23
C ASN A 365 11.33 3.20 -7.81
N ASP A 366 10.60 3.59 -6.78
CA ASP A 366 10.65 4.92 -6.24
C ASP A 366 11.50 4.95 -4.98
N GLN A 367 12.59 5.70 -5.06
CA GLN A 367 13.55 5.87 -4.00
C GLN A 367 12.89 6.47 -2.75
N ALA A 368 11.85 7.30 -2.91
CA ALA A 368 11.06 7.86 -1.82
C ALA A 368 10.27 6.78 -1.05
N TYR A 369 9.67 5.81 -1.74
CA TYR A 369 8.92 4.72 -1.11
C TYR A 369 9.82 3.76 -0.32
N ARG A 370 11.06 3.54 -0.79
CA ARG A 370 12.04 2.74 -0.04
C ARG A 370 12.51 3.47 1.22
N LEU A 371 12.75 4.77 1.13
CA LEU A 371 13.13 5.60 2.28
C LEU A 371 12.01 5.64 3.31
N SER A 372 10.76 5.82 2.87
CA SER A 372 9.60 5.84 3.78
C SER A 372 9.41 4.50 4.51
N ILE A 373 9.58 3.35 3.85
CA ILE A 373 9.54 2.04 4.55
C ILE A 373 10.68 1.92 5.57
N VAL A 374 11.89 2.34 5.22
CA VAL A 374 13.04 2.29 6.13
C VAL A 374 12.82 3.21 7.34
N ASP A 375 12.24 4.38 7.16
CA ASP A 375 11.96 5.30 8.26
C ASP A 375 10.73 4.87 9.09
N ILE A 376 9.71 4.28 8.47
CA ILE A 376 8.57 3.63 9.15
C ILE A 376 9.07 2.48 10.04
N THR A 377 10.00 1.65 9.54
CA THR A 377 10.59 0.54 10.31
C THR A 377 11.52 1.03 11.41
N LYS A 378 12.28 2.11 11.21
CA LYS A 378 13.07 2.76 12.28
C LYS A 378 12.17 3.34 13.38
N LEU A 379 11.09 4.04 13.02
CA LEU A 379 10.12 4.59 13.97
C LEU A 379 9.49 3.46 14.80
N ALA A 380 9.07 2.37 14.15
CA ALA A 380 8.55 1.20 14.84
C ALA A 380 9.61 0.51 15.73
N SER A 381 10.89 0.51 15.32
CA SER A 381 12.00 -0.01 16.12
C SER A 381 12.38 0.88 17.30
N THR A 382 12.05 2.17 17.27
CA THR A 382 12.35 3.10 18.39
C THR A 382 11.44 2.80 19.57
N LYS A 383 10.17 2.47 19.30
CA LYS A 383 9.22 1.96 20.29
C LYS A 383 9.76 0.74 21.05
N ARG A 384 10.47 -0.18 20.39
CA ARG A 384 11.13 -1.35 21.02
C ARG A 384 12.02 -0.96 22.20
N ARG A 385 12.77 0.16 22.10
CA ARG A 385 13.66 0.62 23.18
C ARG A 385 12.88 1.17 24.36
N ASP A 386 11.78 1.86 24.10
CA ASP A 386 10.98 2.50 25.15
C ASP A 386 10.07 1.50 25.87
N THR A 387 9.49 0.52 25.17
CA THR A 387 8.77 -0.59 25.82
C THR A 387 9.70 -1.54 26.57
N GLN A 388 10.92 -1.81 26.09
CA GLN A 388 11.89 -2.62 26.85
C GLN A 388 12.40 -1.89 28.11
N LYS A 389 12.61 -0.57 28.06
CA LYS A 389 12.98 0.24 29.24
C LYS A 389 11.85 0.30 30.29
N GLY A 390 10.59 0.39 29.86
CA GLY A 390 9.44 0.38 30.77
C GLY A 390 9.21 -0.95 31.50
N VAL A 391 9.68 -2.07 30.95
CA VAL A 391 9.60 -3.39 31.60
C VAL A 391 10.75 -3.59 32.62
N THR A 392 11.89 -2.90 32.45
CA THR A 392 13.02 -2.98 33.39
C THR A 392 12.91 -2.08 34.62
N ASP A 393 12.00 -1.10 34.64
CA ASP A 393 11.82 -0.12 35.73
C ASP A 393 10.55 -0.35 36.59
N LEU A 394 10.05 -1.58 36.66
CA LEU A 394 9.08 -1.95 37.70
C LEU A 394 9.81 -2.11 39.05
N PRO A 395 9.50 -1.30 40.08
CA PRO A 395 10.12 -1.46 41.38
C PRO A 395 9.74 -2.82 41.97
N ARG A 396 10.75 -3.65 42.27
CA ARG A 396 10.62 -4.88 43.07
C ARG A 396 9.96 -4.53 44.41
N ARG A 397 8.64 -4.60 44.49
CA ARG A 397 7.93 -4.57 45.77
C ARG A 397 8.27 -5.85 46.51
N ALA A 398 9.08 -5.69 47.55
CA ALA A 398 9.42 -6.72 48.51
C ALA A 398 8.16 -7.31 49.13
N ALA A 399 7.88 -8.59 48.84
CA ALA A 399 6.96 -9.39 49.65
C ALA A 399 7.69 -9.76 50.96
N ARG A 400 7.59 -8.90 51.97
CA ARG A 400 7.78 -9.29 53.37
C ARG A 400 6.39 -9.50 53.97
N GLY A 401 6.12 -10.72 54.41
CA GLY A 401 4.86 -11.08 55.02
C GLY A 401 4.70 -10.57 56.46
N SER A 402 3.46 -10.57 56.94
CA SER A 402 3.04 -10.94 58.30
C SER A 402 1.51 -10.85 58.43
N PRO A 403 0.90 -11.39 59.50
CA PRO A 403 -0.30 -12.22 59.44
C PRO A 403 -1.51 -11.51 60.07
N TYR A 404 -2.67 -12.17 60.11
CA TYR A 404 -3.79 -12.10 61.10
C TYR A 404 -5.06 -12.59 60.36
N ARG A 405 -5.56 -13.81 60.65
CA ARG A 405 -6.60 -14.12 61.65
C ARG A 405 -7.79 -13.15 61.63
N SER A 406 -8.86 -13.55 60.96
CA SER A 406 -10.16 -13.94 61.54
C SER A 406 -11.10 -14.38 60.42
#